data_AF-A0A0T5XC63-F1
#
_entry.id   AF-A0A0T5XC63-F1
#
_cell.length_a   1.000
_cell.length_b   1.000
_cell.length_c   1.000
_cell.angle_alpha   90.00
_cell.angle_beta   90.00
_cell.angle_gamma   90.00
#
_symmetry.space_group_name_H-M   'P 1'
#
loop_
_entity.id
_entity.type
_entity.pdbx_description
1 polymer ?
#
loop_
_entity_poly.entity_id
_entity_poly.type
_entity_poly.pdbx_seq_one_letter_code
_entity_poly.pdbx_strand_id
1 'polypeptide(L)'
;MPHVVAIELTAPQRRSRIEDILREFESEGYEKAGRPEEPGSWSELFALASTQGLFRDKLLYIVDEAEKLGPFPDRLEALLEKEGARNVILLLYNGKCNAFPKSLKEKVRIVTVGRELKNKRERLRWMEEVAQRKGLSLTGEALYLLDEWIEDVEEIESEIEKFCLAEQKSVTADMVRELSKDEGSRALIRLLDGVCLRDGKTILSSLKQLQGKTEFLVVVTSLYNRLRLASLFLSFGGRGPDAAGARYYQSKMAKEAACRYTKEAIWNATVSLGLLSAAEKMGRGKGWLGLELVLCDLIRTQPPLSC
;
A
#
# COMPACT_ATOMS: atom_id res chain seq x y z
N MET A 1 31.66 17.18 20.52
CA MET A 1 31.44 17.33 19.07
C MET A 1 30.44 16.25 18.64
N PRO A 2 29.87 16.27 17.43
CA PRO A 2 28.79 15.33 17.10
C PRO A 2 29.25 14.02 16.46
N HIS A 3 28.53 12.95 16.75
CA HIS A 3 28.48 11.75 15.90
C HIS A 3 27.38 11.92 14.84
N VAL A 4 27.60 11.39 13.64
CA VAL A 4 26.63 11.49 12.54
C VAL A 4 26.09 10.11 12.20
N VAL A 5 24.76 10.03 12.15
CA VAL A 5 24.02 8.83 11.78
C VAL A 5 23.17 9.17 10.56
N ALA A 6 23.44 8.53 9.43
CA ALA A 6 22.68 8.70 8.21
C ALA A 6 21.67 7.56 8.05
N ILE A 7 20.39 7.90 7.95
CA ILE A 7 19.30 6.97 7.69
C ILE A 7 18.93 7.05 6.21
N GLU A 8 19.11 5.95 5.48
CA GLU A 8 18.65 5.81 4.10
C GLU A 8 17.23 5.25 4.09
N LEU A 9 16.26 6.06 3.68
CA LEU A 9 14.86 5.63 3.53
C LEU A 9 14.66 5.06 2.13
N THR A 10 14.90 3.76 1.98
CA THR A 10 14.88 3.07 0.67
C THR A 10 13.54 2.44 0.32
N ALA A 11 12.61 2.35 1.26
CA ALA A 11 11.29 1.76 1.06
C ALA A 11 10.17 2.65 1.63
N PRO A 12 8.88 2.36 1.32
CA PRO A 12 7.77 3.14 1.84
C PRO A 12 7.62 3.05 3.35
N GLN A 13 8.27 2.12 4.07
CA GLN A 13 8.13 1.92 5.52
C GLN A 13 8.83 3.03 6.36
N ARG A 14 8.46 4.30 6.12
CA ARG A 14 9.28 5.46 6.52
C ARG A 14 9.07 5.84 7.98
N ARG A 15 7.82 5.98 8.41
CA ARG A 15 7.53 6.62 9.71
C ARG A 15 7.71 5.71 10.93
N SER A 16 7.14 4.50 10.90
CA SER A 16 7.20 3.57 12.04
C SER A 16 8.62 3.17 12.41
N ARG A 17 9.49 2.94 11.42
CA ARG A 17 10.89 2.59 11.66
C ARG A 17 11.77 3.75 12.11
N ILE A 18 11.47 4.98 11.67
CA ILE A 18 12.16 6.16 12.22
C ILE A 18 11.81 6.28 13.70
N GLU A 19 10.56 6.09 14.09
CA GLU A 19 10.16 6.10 15.51
C GLU A 19 10.87 5.04 16.33
N ASP A 20 11.06 3.82 15.81
CA ASP A 20 11.82 2.77 16.50
C ASP A 20 13.28 3.17 16.73
N ILE A 21 13.94 3.77 15.73
CA ILE A 21 15.32 4.28 15.87
C ILE A 21 15.37 5.44 16.87
N LEU A 22 14.37 6.33 16.84
CA LEU A 22 14.28 7.41 17.81
C LEU A 22 14.10 6.88 19.24
N ARG A 23 13.34 5.80 19.44
CA ARG A 23 13.17 5.12 20.74
C ARG A 23 14.46 4.44 21.21
N GLU A 24 15.27 3.88 20.30
CA GLU A 24 16.61 3.35 20.61
C GLU A 24 17.48 4.45 21.22
N PHE A 25 17.59 5.61 20.55
CA PHE A 25 18.33 6.75 21.07
C PHE A 25 17.75 7.31 22.39
N GLU A 26 16.42 7.37 22.54
CA GLU A 26 15.80 7.76 23.82
C GLU A 26 16.18 6.79 24.95
N SER A 27 16.22 5.48 24.69
CA SER A 27 16.64 4.46 25.67
C SER A 27 18.13 4.55 26.05
N GLU A 28 18.96 5.07 25.14
CA GLU A 28 20.38 5.37 25.40
C GLU A 28 20.61 6.71 26.12
N GLY A 29 19.52 7.42 26.42
CA GLY A 29 19.50 8.68 27.17
C GLY A 29 19.66 9.94 26.32
N TYR A 30 19.47 9.88 25.00
CA TYR A 30 19.49 11.06 24.15
C TYR A 30 18.15 11.79 24.18
N GLU A 31 18.20 13.12 24.38
CA GLU A 31 17.04 13.99 24.27
C GLU A 31 16.97 14.67 22.90
N LYS A 32 15.76 14.80 22.35
CA LYS A 32 15.53 15.55 21.10
C LYS A 32 15.80 17.03 21.34
N ALA A 33 16.88 17.55 20.74
CA ALA A 33 17.29 18.94 20.84
C ALA A 33 16.53 19.84 19.85
N GLY A 34 16.21 19.32 18.66
CA GLY A 34 15.48 20.06 17.64
C GLY A 34 15.42 19.33 16.30
N ARG A 35 14.52 19.83 15.45
CA ARG A 35 14.31 19.39 14.07
C ARG A 35 14.18 20.64 13.20
N PRO A 36 15.27 21.08 12.52
CA PRO A 36 15.23 22.26 11.67
C PRO A 36 14.19 22.10 10.56
N GLU A 37 13.45 23.17 10.24
CA GLU A 37 12.49 23.17 9.12
C GLU A 37 13.19 23.00 7.77
N GLU A 38 14.41 23.52 7.65
CA GLU A 38 15.28 23.30 6.51
C GLU A 38 16.67 22.80 6.95
N PRO A 39 17.31 21.91 6.19
CA PRO A 39 18.60 21.33 6.56
C PRO A 39 19.73 22.36 6.69
N GLY A 40 19.62 23.53 6.06
CA GLY A 40 20.64 24.58 6.10
C GLY A 40 21.97 24.12 5.48
N SER A 41 23.08 24.63 6.00
CA SER A 41 24.44 24.21 5.62
C SER A 41 25.07 23.28 6.66
N TRP A 42 26.02 22.43 6.23
CA TRP A 42 26.79 21.58 7.13
C TRP A 42 27.47 22.35 8.28
N SER A 43 27.93 23.58 8.03
CA SER A 43 28.60 24.39 9.04
C SER A 43 27.63 24.89 10.12
N GLU A 44 26.40 25.24 9.76
CA GLU A 44 25.36 25.62 10.72
C GLU A 44 24.91 24.42 11.56
N LEU A 45 24.72 23.26 10.94
CA LEU A 45 24.37 22.03 11.67
C LEU A 45 25.44 21.64 12.69
N PHE A 46 26.72 21.71 12.31
CA PHE A 46 27.81 21.40 13.23
C PHE A 46 27.96 22.45 14.33
N ALA A 47 27.74 23.73 14.02
CA ALA A 47 27.71 24.78 15.04
C ALA A 47 26.59 24.51 16.06
N LEU A 48 25.37 24.25 15.60
CA LEU A 48 24.21 23.91 16.44
C LEU A 48 24.50 22.69 17.30
N ALA A 49 25.00 21.60 16.71
CA ALA A 49 25.33 20.37 17.42
C ALA A 49 26.59 20.49 18.30
N SER A 50 27.36 21.58 18.20
CA SER A 50 28.50 21.86 19.08
C SER A 50 28.13 22.79 20.23
N THR A 51 27.00 23.49 20.14
CA THR A 51 26.44 24.27 21.25
C THR A 51 26.04 23.34 22.39
N GLN A 52 26.70 23.48 23.53
CA GLN A 52 26.37 22.71 24.73
C GLN A 52 25.10 23.26 25.36
N GLY A 53 24.11 22.38 25.56
CA GLY A 53 23.00 22.68 26.46
C GLY A 53 23.51 22.66 27.90
N LEU A 54 23.29 23.72 28.67
CA LEU A 54 23.70 23.87 30.07
C LEU A 54 23.18 22.76 31.02
N PHE A 55 22.19 21.98 30.59
CA PHE A 55 21.49 20.99 31.42
C PHE A 55 21.25 19.64 30.72
N ARG A 56 21.78 19.41 29.52
CA ARG A 56 21.50 18.19 28.73
C ARG A 56 22.79 17.46 28.39
N ASP A 57 22.91 16.22 28.88
CA ASP A 57 24.13 15.42 28.74
C ASP A 57 24.27 14.74 27.38
N LYS A 58 23.14 14.40 26.73
CA LYS A 58 23.11 13.79 25.40
C LYS A 58 22.00 14.37 24.52
N LEU A 59 22.34 14.86 23.34
CA LEU A 59 21.40 15.55 22.43
C LEU A 59 21.29 14.86 21.07
N LEU A 60 20.07 14.81 20.54
CA LEU A 60 19.74 14.30 19.21
C LEU A 60 19.15 15.42 18.34
N TYR A 61 19.80 15.73 17.24
CA TYR A 61 19.35 16.66 16.21
C TYR A 61 18.86 15.89 15.00
N ILE A 62 17.62 16.14 14.55
CA ILE A 62 17.01 15.42 13.43
C ILE A 62 16.95 16.35 12.22
N VAL A 63 17.51 15.92 11.09
CA VAL A 63 17.53 16.69 9.85
C VAL A 63 16.78 15.92 8.77
N ASP A 64 15.68 16.51 8.30
CA ASP A 64 14.93 15.99 7.16
C ASP A 64 15.58 16.39 5.83
N GLU A 65 15.27 15.63 4.77
CA GLU A 65 15.70 15.91 3.39
C GLU A 65 17.21 16.19 3.29
N ALA A 66 18.00 15.37 3.98
CA ALA A 66 19.44 15.55 4.12
C ALA A 66 20.17 15.53 2.77
N GLU A 67 19.56 15.00 1.70
CA GLU A 67 20.03 15.15 0.32
C GLU A 67 20.30 16.62 -0.09
N LYS A 68 19.59 17.59 0.48
CA LYS A 68 19.77 19.03 0.21
C LYS A 68 21.06 19.61 0.78
N LEU A 69 21.68 18.97 1.77
CA LEU A 69 22.96 19.40 2.34
C LEU A 69 24.13 19.30 1.36
N GLY A 70 23.98 18.49 0.31
CA GLY A 70 25.05 18.20 -0.62
C GLY A 70 26.19 17.36 0.01
N PRO A 71 27.34 17.24 -0.68
CA PRO A 71 28.45 16.42 -0.22
C PRO A 71 29.03 16.93 1.11
N PHE A 72 29.47 16.00 1.96
CA PHE A 72 30.08 16.32 3.24
C PHE A 72 31.42 17.05 3.01
N PRO A 73 31.65 18.21 3.64
CA PRO A 73 32.86 18.98 3.40
C PRO A 73 34.04 18.46 4.23
N ASP A 74 35.18 18.21 3.57
CA ASP A 74 36.40 17.65 4.18
C ASP A 74 36.87 18.40 5.45
N ARG A 75 36.68 19.72 5.48
CA ARG A 75 37.05 20.58 6.62
C ARG A 75 36.36 20.23 7.93
N LEU A 76 35.21 19.55 7.89
CA LEU A 76 34.44 19.17 9.08
C LEU A 76 34.75 17.75 9.56
N GLU A 77 35.58 16.98 8.84
CA GLU A 77 35.93 15.62 9.24
C GLU A 77 36.58 15.55 10.63
N ALA A 78 37.40 16.54 10.97
CA ALA A 78 38.07 16.62 12.26
C ALA A 78 37.10 16.83 13.44
N LEU A 79 35.87 17.26 13.16
CA LEU A 79 34.82 17.50 14.16
C LEU A 79 33.90 16.28 14.37
N LEU A 80 34.08 15.21 13.59
CA LEU A 80 33.27 13.99 13.73
C LEU A 80 33.78 13.13 14.88
N GLU A 81 32.89 12.83 15.83
CA GLU A 81 33.12 11.82 16.85
C GLU A 81 32.57 10.45 16.44
N LYS A 82 33.06 9.40 17.09
CA LYS A 82 32.57 8.02 16.93
C LYS A 82 31.31 7.79 17.78
N GLU A 83 30.77 6.59 17.68
CA GLU A 83 29.62 6.14 18.48
C GLU A 83 29.87 6.38 19.98
N GLY A 84 28.85 6.88 20.69
CA GLY A 84 28.96 7.32 22.09
C GLY A 84 29.24 8.81 22.30
N ALA A 85 29.32 9.61 21.23
CA ALA A 85 29.38 11.07 21.32
C ALA A 85 28.17 11.64 22.09
N ARG A 86 28.38 12.74 22.81
CA ARG A 86 27.27 13.40 23.53
C ARG A 86 26.20 13.93 22.60
N ASN A 87 26.56 14.38 21.41
CA ASN A 87 25.62 14.95 20.46
C ASN A 87 25.56 14.05 19.23
N VAL A 88 24.36 13.76 18.74
CA VAL A 88 24.12 12.97 17.52
C VAL A 88 23.34 13.83 16.54
N ILE A 89 23.81 13.84 15.28
CA ILE A 89 23.07 14.39 14.14
C ILE A 89 22.51 13.21 13.34
N LEU A 90 21.19 13.08 13.34
CA LEU A 90 20.43 12.09 12.60
C LEU A 90 19.98 12.68 11.26
N LEU A 91 20.56 12.22 10.17
CA LEU A 91 20.27 12.68 8.82
C LEU A 91 19.30 11.73 8.13
N LEU A 92 18.13 12.20 7.72
CA LEU A 92 17.14 11.41 7.01
C LEU A 92 17.27 11.66 5.50
N TYR A 93 17.68 10.63 4.75
CA TYR A 93 17.80 10.66 3.29
C TYR A 93 16.62 9.96 2.61
N ASN A 94 16.02 10.60 1.61
CA ASN A 94 15.03 9.96 0.74
C ASN A 94 15.69 9.11 -0.36
N GLY A 95 16.39 8.06 0.04
CA GLY A 95 17.13 7.16 -0.85
C GLY A 95 18.53 6.87 -0.34
N LYS A 96 19.46 6.60 -1.26
CA LYS A 96 20.86 6.29 -0.93
C LYS A 96 21.63 7.55 -0.50
N CYS A 97 22.41 7.41 0.58
CA CYS A 97 23.30 8.42 1.08
C CYS A 97 24.63 8.39 0.32
N ASN A 98 24.88 9.41 -0.49
CA ASN A 98 26.13 9.58 -1.24
C ASN A 98 26.97 10.76 -0.73
N ALA A 99 26.58 11.38 0.39
CA ALA A 99 27.24 12.58 0.89
C ALA A 99 28.63 12.33 1.48
N PHE A 100 28.88 11.12 2.02
CA PHE A 100 30.12 10.82 2.74
C PHE A 100 31.13 10.03 1.87
N PRO A 101 32.41 10.46 1.80
CA PRO A 101 33.47 9.67 1.20
C PRO A 101 33.72 8.36 1.97
N LYS A 102 34.28 7.36 1.27
CA LYS A 102 34.54 6.02 1.85
C LYS A 102 35.47 6.05 3.07
N SER A 103 36.34 7.06 3.18
CA SER A 103 37.24 7.28 4.32
C SER A 103 36.49 7.54 5.64
N LEU A 104 35.25 8.03 5.58
CA LEU A 104 34.46 8.40 6.77
C LEU A 104 33.56 7.28 7.30
N LYS A 105 33.58 6.09 6.69
CA LYS A 105 32.71 4.97 7.08
C LYS A 105 32.86 4.51 8.53
N GLU A 106 34.03 4.69 9.14
CA GLU A 106 34.26 4.34 10.54
C GLU A 106 33.79 5.41 11.54
N LYS A 107 33.50 6.63 11.05
CA LYS A 107 33.04 7.77 11.87
C LYS A 107 31.56 8.07 11.67
N VAL A 108 30.96 7.60 10.59
CA VAL A 108 29.55 7.82 10.23
C VAL A 108 28.82 6.48 10.20
N ARG A 109 27.76 6.34 11.00
CA ARG A 109 26.90 5.15 10.98
C ARG A 109 25.85 5.34 9.88
N ILE A 110 25.83 4.46 8.88
CA ILE A 110 24.78 4.44 7.85
C ILE A 110 23.82 3.30 8.16
N VAL A 111 22.54 3.65 8.34
CA VAL A 111 21.45 2.71 8.61
C VAL A 111 20.48 2.73 7.45
N THR A 112 20.35 1.62 6.74
CA THR A 112 19.33 1.50 5.68
C THR A 112 18.01 1.05 6.29
N VAL A 113 17.00 1.91 6.17
CA VAL A 113 15.67 1.70 6.74
C VAL A 113 14.68 1.46 5.62
N GLY A 114 14.06 0.29 5.68
CA GLY A 114 13.14 -0.19 4.67
C GLY A 114 13.62 -1.51 4.08
N ARG A 115 12.70 -2.45 3.93
CA ARG A 115 12.95 -3.68 3.16
C ARG A 115 12.40 -3.43 1.76
N GLU A 116 13.25 -3.45 0.74
CA GLU A 116 12.77 -3.59 -0.64
C GLU A 116 12.03 -4.92 -0.75
N LEU A 117 10.72 -4.86 -0.97
CA LEU A 117 9.89 -6.04 -1.22
C LEU A 117 9.96 -6.31 -2.73
N LYS A 118 10.94 -7.10 -3.16
CA LYS A 118 11.28 -7.27 -4.58
C LYS A 118 10.27 -8.11 -5.33
N ASN A 119 9.53 -8.96 -4.62
CA ASN A 119 8.56 -9.87 -5.21
C ASN A 119 7.32 -10.04 -4.31
N LYS A 120 6.25 -10.57 -4.90
CA LYS A 120 4.97 -10.80 -4.22
C LYS A 120 5.08 -11.72 -3.01
N ARG A 121 5.95 -12.73 -3.04
CA ARG A 121 6.14 -13.66 -1.91
C ARG A 121 6.75 -12.96 -0.70
N GLU A 122 7.74 -12.10 -0.93
CA GLU A 122 8.35 -11.27 0.10
C GLU A 122 7.34 -10.29 0.68
N ARG A 123 6.49 -9.69 -0.18
CA ARG A 123 5.42 -8.79 0.27
C ARG A 123 4.39 -9.49 1.15
N LEU A 124 3.87 -10.65 0.74
CA LEU A 124 2.90 -11.42 1.53
C LEU A 124 3.51 -11.89 2.87
N ARG A 125 4.75 -12.38 2.85
CA ARG A 125 5.46 -12.77 4.08
C ARG A 125 5.66 -11.57 5.01
N TRP A 126 6.01 -10.41 4.46
CA TRP A 126 6.13 -9.18 5.25
C TRP A 126 4.78 -8.78 5.87
N MET A 127 3.66 -8.91 5.16
CA MET A 127 2.32 -8.65 5.71
C MET A 127 1.98 -9.61 6.86
N GLU A 128 2.32 -10.90 6.72
CA GLU A 128 2.20 -11.89 7.79
C GLU A 128 3.06 -11.51 9.01
N GLU A 129 4.33 -11.13 8.80
CA GLU A 129 5.24 -10.69 9.86
C GLU A 129 4.70 -9.44 10.58
N VAL A 130 4.12 -8.47 9.87
CA VAL A 130 3.49 -7.28 10.45
C VAL A 130 2.29 -7.65 11.31
N ALA A 131 1.39 -8.49 10.79
CA ALA A 131 0.22 -8.94 11.55
C ALA A 131 0.62 -9.71 12.81
N GLN A 132 1.58 -10.64 12.71
CA GLN A 132 2.07 -11.41 13.85
C GLN A 132 2.72 -10.53 14.92
N ARG A 133 3.54 -9.53 14.53
CA ARG A 133 4.13 -8.56 15.48
C ARG A 133 3.06 -7.79 16.25
N LYS A 134 1.90 -7.54 15.64
CA LYS A 134 0.76 -6.88 16.26
C LYS A 134 -0.23 -7.87 16.91
N GLY A 135 0.13 -9.14 17.07
CA GLY A 135 -0.69 -10.16 17.73
C GLY A 135 -1.89 -10.67 16.91
N LEU A 136 -1.89 -10.43 15.60
CA LEU A 136 -2.94 -10.83 14.67
C LEU A 136 -2.54 -12.05 13.84
N SER A 137 -3.53 -12.84 13.47
CA SER A 137 -3.44 -13.85 12.40
C SER A 137 -4.32 -13.44 11.22
N LEU A 138 -3.77 -13.49 10.00
CA LEU A 138 -4.52 -13.25 8.76
C LEU A 138 -4.77 -14.59 8.07
N THR A 139 -5.98 -14.81 7.56
CA THR A 139 -6.19 -15.95 6.66
C THR A 139 -5.46 -15.71 5.33
N GLY A 140 -5.08 -16.79 4.63
CA GLY A 140 -4.41 -16.67 3.33
C GLY A 140 -5.22 -15.81 2.34
N GLU A 141 -6.55 -15.96 2.33
CA GLU A 141 -7.41 -15.15 1.47
C GLU A 141 -7.43 -13.67 1.89
N ALA A 142 -7.41 -13.36 3.19
CA ALA A 142 -7.33 -11.98 3.69
C ALA A 142 -6.01 -11.30 3.27
N LEU A 143 -4.90 -12.03 3.32
CA LEU A 143 -3.58 -11.54 2.86
C LEU A 143 -3.58 -11.19 1.38
N TYR A 144 -4.06 -12.11 0.53
CA TYR A 144 -4.18 -11.83 -0.90
C TYR A 144 -5.12 -10.67 -1.17
N LEU A 145 -6.22 -10.54 -0.42
CA LEU A 145 -7.18 -9.47 -0.63
C LEU A 145 -6.58 -8.09 -0.28
N LEU A 146 -5.88 -7.99 0.85
CA LEU A 146 -5.18 -6.76 1.25
C LEU A 146 -4.07 -6.38 0.26
N ASP A 147 -3.25 -7.34 -0.20
CA ASP A 147 -2.21 -7.12 -1.21
C ASP A 147 -2.79 -6.63 -2.54
N GLU A 148 -3.98 -7.14 -2.90
CA GLU A 148 -4.62 -6.80 -4.16
C GLU A 148 -5.32 -5.45 -4.14
N TRP A 149 -5.81 -5.02 -2.98
CA TRP A 149 -6.57 -3.78 -2.85
C TRP A 149 -5.72 -2.59 -2.47
N ILE A 150 -4.61 -2.83 -1.75
CA ILE A 150 -3.75 -1.78 -1.23
C ILE A 150 -2.39 -1.94 -1.87
N GLU A 151 -2.05 -1.00 -2.77
CA GLU A 151 -0.76 -1.00 -3.44
C GLU A 151 0.34 -0.41 -2.53
N ASP A 152 -0.02 0.56 -1.70
CA ASP A 152 0.91 1.19 -0.77
C ASP A 152 1.18 0.31 0.47
N VAL A 153 2.46 0.12 0.78
CA VAL A 153 2.93 -0.64 1.93
C VAL A 153 2.60 0.07 3.25
N GLU A 154 2.65 1.40 3.31
CA GLU A 154 2.27 2.15 4.52
C GLU A 154 0.77 2.03 4.80
N GLU A 155 -0.04 2.08 3.74
CA GLU A 155 -1.48 1.93 3.85
C GLU A 155 -1.85 0.51 4.33
N ILE A 156 -1.13 -0.54 3.90
CA ILE A 156 -1.34 -1.89 4.44
C ILE A 156 -1.12 -1.94 5.95
N GLU A 157 -0.04 -1.33 6.45
CA GLU A 157 0.24 -1.34 7.88
C GLU A 157 -0.86 -0.61 8.67
N SER A 158 -1.34 0.53 8.16
CA SER A 158 -2.48 1.28 8.72
C SER A 158 -3.77 0.45 8.72
N GLU A 159 -4.05 -0.29 7.65
CA GLU A 159 -5.25 -1.13 7.56
C GLU A 159 -5.17 -2.34 8.50
N ILE A 160 -3.98 -2.96 8.65
CA ILE A 160 -3.76 -4.03 9.64
C ILE A 160 -3.98 -3.51 11.06
N GLU A 161 -3.50 -2.30 11.37
CA GLU A 161 -3.63 -1.70 12.70
C GLU A 161 -5.08 -1.46 13.13
N LYS A 162 -5.98 -1.16 12.19
CA LYS A 162 -7.41 -1.04 12.52
C LYS A 162 -8.02 -2.34 13.03
N PHE A 163 -7.56 -3.49 12.55
CA PHE A 163 -8.04 -4.77 13.07
C PHE A 163 -7.56 -5.00 14.51
N CYS A 164 -6.36 -4.52 14.86
CA CYS A 164 -5.89 -4.51 16.24
C CYS A 164 -6.79 -3.63 17.12
N LEU A 165 -7.12 -2.42 16.65
CA LEU A 165 -8.00 -1.48 17.37
C LEU A 165 -9.42 -2.02 17.52
N ALA A 166 -9.88 -2.86 16.60
CA ALA A 166 -11.15 -3.58 16.68
C ALA A 166 -11.08 -4.86 17.54
N GLU A 167 -10.00 -5.05 18.30
CA GLU A 167 -9.73 -6.19 19.21
C GLU A 167 -9.84 -7.57 18.55
N GLN A 168 -9.62 -7.64 17.24
CA GLN A 168 -9.64 -8.90 16.51
C GLN A 168 -8.35 -9.66 16.76
N LYS A 169 -8.41 -11.00 16.84
CA LYS A 169 -7.22 -11.88 16.89
C LYS A 169 -6.97 -12.61 15.57
N SER A 170 -8.03 -12.77 14.77
CA SER A 170 -8.01 -13.40 13.46
C SER A 170 -8.78 -12.53 12.49
N VAL A 171 -8.20 -12.29 11.32
CA VAL A 171 -8.76 -11.45 10.27
C VAL A 171 -9.04 -12.31 9.04
N THR A 172 -10.32 -12.37 8.68
CA THR A 172 -10.82 -13.12 7.51
C THR A 172 -10.99 -12.21 6.30
N ALA A 173 -11.18 -12.81 5.11
CA ALA A 173 -11.44 -12.04 3.89
C ALA A 173 -12.68 -11.16 4.02
N ASP A 174 -13.74 -11.64 4.68
CA ASP A 174 -14.98 -10.88 4.90
C ASP A 174 -14.75 -9.62 5.73
N MET A 175 -13.95 -9.73 6.80
CA MET A 175 -13.58 -8.58 7.63
C MET A 175 -12.77 -7.55 6.84
N VAL A 176 -11.89 -8.00 5.95
CA VAL A 176 -11.17 -7.11 5.03
C VAL A 176 -12.14 -6.37 4.10
N ARG A 177 -13.20 -7.03 3.61
CA ARG A 177 -14.26 -6.36 2.81
C ARG A 177 -14.99 -5.28 3.61
N GLU A 178 -15.22 -5.51 4.90
CA GLU A 178 -15.93 -4.58 5.76
C GLU A 178 -15.09 -3.37 6.22
N LEU A 179 -13.77 -3.44 6.14
CA LEU A 179 -12.88 -2.40 6.69
C LEU A 179 -12.58 -1.24 5.72
N SER A 180 -12.97 -1.33 4.44
CA SER A 180 -12.69 -0.27 3.45
C SER A 180 -13.26 1.08 3.93
N LYS A 181 -12.39 2.09 4.10
CA LYS A 181 -12.68 3.44 4.64
C LYS A 181 -13.75 4.20 3.86
N ASP A 182 -13.90 3.91 2.58
CA ASP A 182 -14.85 4.54 1.68
C ASP A 182 -16.03 3.59 1.38
N GLU A 183 -17.25 4.06 1.66
CA GLU A 183 -18.48 3.34 1.33
C GLU A 183 -18.60 3.06 -0.18
N GLY A 184 -18.09 3.95 -1.03
CA GLY A 184 -18.05 3.78 -2.49
C GLY A 184 -17.16 2.61 -2.89
N SER A 185 -15.91 2.60 -2.40
CA SER A 185 -14.96 1.51 -2.60
C SER A 185 -15.51 0.16 -2.09
N ARG A 186 -16.16 0.14 -0.92
CA ARG A 186 -16.81 -1.06 -0.37
C ARG A 186 -17.96 -1.56 -1.24
N ALA A 187 -18.80 -0.64 -1.73
CA ALA A 187 -19.91 -0.99 -2.61
C ALA A 187 -19.41 -1.50 -3.97
N LEU A 188 -18.31 -0.94 -4.49
CA LEU A 188 -17.69 -1.39 -5.74
C LEU A 188 -17.18 -2.82 -5.61
N ILE A 189 -16.46 -3.11 -4.54
CA ILE A 189 -15.97 -4.46 -4.26
C ILE A 189 -17.13 -5.47 -4.17
N ARG A 190 -18.16 -5.14 -3.37
CA ARG A 190 -19.35 -6.01 -3.23
C ARG A 190 -20.06 -6.22 -4.57
N LEU A 191 -20.12 -5.20 -5.42
CA LEU A 191 -20.64 -5.33 -6.77
C LEU A 191 -19.78 -6.29 -7.62
N LEU A 192 -18.46 -6.12 -7.65
CA LEU A 192 -17.55 -6.97 -8.43
C LEU A 192 -17.62 -8.44 -8.00
N ASP A 193 -17.62 -8.69 -6.70
CA ASP A 193 -17.69 -10.03 -6.13
C ASP A 193 -19.11 -10.61 -6.31
N GLY A 194 -20.15 -9.81 -6.09
CA GLY A 194 -21.55 -10.19 -6.34
C GLY A 194 -21.77 -10.62 -7.79
N VAL A 195 -21.16 -9.92 -8.76
CA VAL A 195 -21.17 -10.31 -10.17
C VAL A 195 -20.46 -11.64 -10.38
N CYS A 196 -19.29 -11.89 -9.77
CA CYS A 196 -18.59 -13.18 -9.95
C CYS A 196 -19.33 -14.35 -9.28
N LEU A 197 -19.93 -14.11 -8.12
CA LEU A 197 -20.68 -15.09 -7.34
C LEU A 197 -22.14 -15.25 -7.79
N ARG A 198 -22.57 -14.44 -8.77
CA ARG A 198 -23.94 -14.40 -9.29
C ARG A 198 -25.00 -14.11 -8.23
N ASP A 199 -24.67 -13.27 -7.26
CA ASP A 199 -25.59 -12.83 -6.22
C ASP A 199 -26.38 -11.59 -6.68
N GLY A 200 -27.55 -11.82 -7.28
CA GLY A 200 -28.43 -10.75 -7.78
C GLY A 200 -28.83 -9.72 -6.73
N LYS A 201 -29.04 -10.11 -5.47
CA LYS A 201 -29.42 -9.18 -4.39
C LYS A 201 -28.27 -8.24 -4.06
N THR A 202 -27.07 -8.80 -3.93
CA THR A 202 -25.85 -8.02 -3.68
C THR A 202 -25.50 -7.12 -4.85
N ILE A 203 -25.66 -7.59 -6.09
CA ILE A 203 -25.44 -6.79 -7.31
C ILE A 203 -26.34 -5.54 -7.31
N LEU A 204 -27.66 -5.71 -7.17
CA LEU A 204 -28.61 -4.59 -7.26
C LEU A 204 -28.47 -3.61 -6.10
N SER A 205 -28.30 -4.13 -4.87
CA SER A 205 -28.12 -3.27 -3.69
C SER A 205 -26.80 -2.48 -3.75
N SER A 206 -25.71 -3.10 -4.21
CA SER A 206 -24.41 -2.44 -4.35
C SER A 206 -24.40 -1.43 -5.50
N LEU A 207 -25.06 -1.73 -6.63
CA LEU A 207 -25.22 -0.81 -7.75
C LEU A 207 -25.94 0.47 -7.31
N LYS A 208 -27.03 0.34 -6.53
CA LYS A 208 -27.77 1.49 -5.99
C LYS A 208 -26.92 2.33 -5.02
N GLN A 209 -26.05 1.70 -4.24
CA GLN A 209 -25.14 2.41 -3.33
C GLN A 209 -24.05 3.18 -4.07
N LEU A 210 -23.60 2.69 -5.23
CA LEU A 210 -22.58 3.34 -6.06
C LEU A 210 -23.12 4.55 -6.82
N GLN A 211 -24.41 4.56 -7.16
CA GLN A 211 -25.07 5.69 -7.78
C GLN A 211 -24.92 6.94 -6.89
N GLY A 212 -24.14 7.91 -7.36
CA GLY A 212 -23.86 9.17 -6.66
C GLY A 212 -22.65 9.17 -5.72
N LYS A 213 -21.98 8.03 -5.51
CA LYS A 213 -20.76 7.93 -4.67
C LYS A 213 -19.50 7.65 -5.45
N THR A 214 -19.61 7.00 -6.61
CA THR A 214 -18.46 6.61 -7.43
C THR A 214 -18.71 7.04 -8.87
N GLU A 215 -17.65 7.42 -9.57
CA GLU A 215 -17.74 7.76 -10.98
C GLU A 215 -18.19 6.56 -11.81
N PHE A 216 -19.15 6.79 -12.70
CA PHE A 216 -19.75 5.73 -13.53
C PHE A 216 -18.69 4.94 -14.33
N LEU A 217 -17.74 5.65 -14.95
CA LEU A 217 -16.68 5.03 -15.77
C LEU A 217 -15.75 4.14 -14.95
N VAL A 218 -15.50 4.47 -13.68
CA VAL A 218 -14.71 3.62 -12.77
C VAL A 218 -15.42 2.30 -12.52
N VAL A 219 -16.74 2.33 -12.29
CA VAL A 219 -17.54 1.12 -12.08
C VAL A 219 -17.59 0.25 -13.32
N VAL A 220 -17.87 0.83 -14.50
CA VAL A 220 -17.91 0.09 -15.77
C VAL A 220 -16.54 -0.53 -16.10
N THR A 221 -15.46 0.23 -15.93
CA THR A 221 -14.10 -0.26 -16.22
C THR A 221 -13.70 -1.39 -15.27
N SER A 222 -14.05 -1.28 -13.99
CA SER A 222 -13.78 -2.32 -12.99
C SER A 222 -14.52 -3.61 -13.29
N LEU A 223 -15.81 -3.51 -13.65
CA LEU A 223 -16.62 -4.67 -14.07
C LEU A 223 -16.09 -5.30 -15.35
N TYR A 224 -15.72 -4.47 -16.34
CA TYR A 224 -15.15 -4.95 -17.60
C TYR A 224 -13.86 -5.74 -17.33
N ASN A 225 -12.94 -5.19 -16.53
CA ASN A 225 -11.69 -5.85 -16.20
C ASN A 225 -11.94 -7.18 -15.47
N ARG A 226 -12.91 -7.23 -14.55
CA ARG A 226 -13.25 -8.46 -13.82
C ARG A 226 -13.86 -9.53 -14.73
N LEU A 227 -14.84 -9.17 -15.56
CA LEU A 227 -15.49 -10.12 -16.47
C LEU A 227 -14.60 -10.56 -17.64
N ARG A 228 -13.69 -9.69 -18.10
CA ARG A 228 -12.67 -10.04 -19.08
C ARG A 228 -11.78 -11.17 -18.59
N LEU A 229 -11.39 -11.16 -17.30
CA LEU A 229 -10.62 -12.29 -16.74
C LEU A 229 -11.43 -13.59 -16.75
N ALA A 230 -12.73 -13.53 -16.42
CA ALA A 230 -13.61 -14.69 -16.52
C ALA A 230 -13.77 -15.18 -17.97
N SER A 231 -13.85 -14.28 -18.96
CA SER A 231 -13.96 -14.62 -20.38
C SER A 231 -12.69 -15.30 -20.91
N LEU A 232 -11.51 -14.82 -20.48
CA LEU A 232 -10.23 -15.46 -20.75
C LEU A 232 -10.12 -16.82 -20.09
N PHE A 233 -10.58 -16.97 -18.84
CA PHE A 233 -10.60 -18.25 -18.14
C PHE A 233 -11.48 -19.27 -18.88
N LEU A 234 -12.69 -18.88 -19.31
CA LEU A 234 -13.59 -19.75 -20.09
C LEU A 234 -13.05 -20.13 -21.47
N SER A 235 -12.12 -19.34 -22.02
CA SER A 235 -11.58 -19.55 -23.36
C SER A 235 -10.27 -20.34 -23.34
N PHE A 236 -9.44 -20.15 -22.31
CA PHE A 236 -8.06 -20.65 -22.26
C PHE A 236 -7.71 -21.40 -20.96
N GLY A 237 -8.69 -21.60 -20.07
CA GLY A 237 -8.49 -22.14 -18.73
C GLY A 237 -7.68 -21.19 -17.84
N GLY A 238 -7.06 -21.72 -16.78
CA GLY A 238 -6.26 -20.93 -15.83
C GLY A 238 -5.13 -20.10 -16.46
N ARG A 239 -4.60 -20.54 -17.61
CA ARG A 239 -3.56 -19.82 -18.36
C ARG A 239 -4.02 -18.45 -18.89
N GLY A 240 -5.33 -18.25 -19.09
CA GLY A 240 -5.90 -17.01 -19.63
C GLY A 240 -5.71 -15.81 -18.68
N PRO A 241 -6.27 -15.84 -17.45
CA PRO A 241 -6.06 -14.79 -16.47
C PRO A 241 -4.59 -14.56 -16.11
N ASP A 242 -3.80 -15.63 -16.00
CA ASP A 242 -2.38 -15.54 -15.67
C ASP A 242 -1.60 -14.75 -16.73
N ALA A 243 -1.86 -15.01 -18.02
CA ALA A 243 -1.27 -14.25 -19.12
C ALA A 243 -1.71 -12.78 -19.16
N ALA A 244 -2.88 -12.47 -18.61
CA ALA A 244 -3.38 -11.10 -18.45
C ALA A 244 -2.83 -10.40 -17.18
N GLY A 245 -1.95 -11.05 -16.42
CA GLY A 245 -1.38 -10.52 -15.19
C GLY A 245 -2.38 -10.48 -14.02
N ALA A 246 -3.41 -11.32 -14.04
CA ALA A 246 -4.38 -11.39 -12.96
C ALA A 246 -3.71 -11.76 -11.64
N ARG A 247 -4.08 -11.05 -10.58
CA ARG A 247 -3.66 -11.38 -9.21
C ARG A 247 -4.45 -12.62 -8.72
N TYR A 248 -4.03 -13.20 -7.58
CA TYR A 248 -4.53 -14.50 -7.12
C TYR A 248 -6.05 -14.50 -6.87
N TYR A 249 -6.54 -13.51 -6.14
CA TYR A 249 -7.95 -13.35 -5.82
C TYR A 249 -8.76 -12.99 -7.07
N GLN A 250 -8.23 -12.14 -7.97
CA GLN A 250 -8.83 -11.93 -9.29
C GLN A 250 -8.98 -13.23 -10.10
N SER A 251 -7.97 -14.10 -10.13
CA SER A 251 -8.03 -15.41 -10.79
C SER A 251 -9.03 -16.36 -10.11
N LYS A 252 -9.11 -16.34 -8.76
CA LYS A 252 -10.13 -17.07 -8.01
C LYS A 252 -11.54 -16.61 -8.41
N MET A 253 -11.78 -15.29 -8.42
CA MET A 253 -13.08 -14.73 -8.80
C MET A 253 -13.44 -14.96 -10.28
N ALA A 254 -12.45 -14.93 -11.17
CA ALA A 254 -12.65 -15.30 -12.58
C ALA A 254 -13.11 -16.75 -12.74
N LYS A 255 -12.51 -17.67 -11.97
CA LYS A 255 -12.95 -19.08 -11.90
C LYS A 255 -14.36 -19.21 -11.33
N GLU A 256 -14.67 -18.51 -10.24
CA GLU A 256 -16.01 -18.50 -9.65
C GLU A 256 -17.07 -18.03 -10.66
N ALA A 257 -16.80 -16.97 -11.42
CA ALA A 257 -17.68 -16.49 -12.49
C ALA A 257 -17.81 -17.54 -13.60
N ALA A 258 -16.69 -18.13 -14.04
CA ALA A 258 -16.69 -19.18 -15.07
C ALA A 258 -17.51 -20.42 -14.69
N CYS A 259 -17.61 -20.74 -13.39
CA CYS A 259 -18.45 -21.84 -12.91
C CYS A 259 -19.96 -21.53 -12.91
N ARG A 260 -20.35 -20.25 -12.91
CA ARG A 260 -21.76 -19.82 -12.71
C ARG A 260 -22.44 -19.27 -13.96
N TYR A 261 -21.66 -18.87 -14.96
CA TYR A 261 -22.14 -18.27 -16.19
C TYR A 261 -21.65 -19.04 -17.40
N THR A 262 -22.44 -19.02 -18.48
CA THR A 262 -22.00 -19.57 -19.76
C THR A 262 -20.96 -18.67 -20.40
N LYS A 263 -20.14 -19.25 -21.28
CA LYS A 263 -19.16 -18.52 -22.09
C LYS A 263 -19.81 -17.37 -22.86
N GLU A 264 -20.96 -17.63 -23.48
CA GLU A 264 -21.71 -16.63 -24.24
C GLU A 264 -22.18 -15.47 -23.35
N ALA A 265 -22.74 -15.74 -22.18
CA ALA A 265 -23.22 -14.71 -21.26
C ALA A 265 -22.08 -13.78 -20.80
N ILE A 266 -20.93 -14.35 -20.40
CA ILE A 266 -19.76 -13.57 -19.96
C ILE A 266 -19.18 -12.75 -21.11
N TRP A 267 -19.06 -13.33 -22.31
CA TRP A 267 -18.57 -12.60 -23.48
C TRP A 267 -19.51 -11.46 -23.88
N ASN A 268 -20.81 -11.72 -23.94
CA ASN A 268 -21.82 -10.69 -24.25
C ASN A 268 -21.80 -9.56 -23.24
N ALA A 269 -21.71 -9.86 -21.94
CA ALA A 269 -21.60 -8.84 -20.91
C ALA A 269 -20.28 -8.05 -21.01
N THR A 270 -19.15 -8.72 -21.25
CA THR A 270 -17.84 -8.07 -21.41
C THR A 270 -17.85 -7.10 -22.60
N VAL A 271 -18.37 -7.53 -23.75
CA VAL A 271 -18.52 -6.68 -24.94
C VAL A 271 -19.47 -5.53 -24.66
N SER A 272 -20.60 -5.79 -24.02
CA SER A 272 -21.59 -4.75 -23.68
C SER A 272 -21.03 -3.69 -22.75
N LEU A 273 -20.20 -4.06 -21.77
CA LEU A 273 -19.50 -3.12 -20.90
C LEU A 273 -18.45 -2.30 -21.66
N GLY A 274 -17.72 -2.91 -22.60
CA GLY A 274 -16.79 -2.20 -23.46
C GLY A 274 -17.49 -1.17 -24.35
N LEU A 275 -18.61 -1.56 -24.96
CA LEU A 275 -19.44 -0.66 -25.76
C LEU A 275 -20.05 0.46 -24.92
N LEU A 276 -20.52 0.16 -23.70
CA LEU A 276 -21.04 1.15 -22.77
C LEU A 276 -19.96 2.18 -22.39
N SER A 277 -18.74 1.71 -22.06
CA SER A 277 -17.60 2.60 -21.77
C SER A 277 -17.26 3.51 -22.95
N ALA A 278 -17.24 2.98 -24.18
CA ALA A 278 -16.98 3.76 -25.38
C ALA A 278 -18.09 4.80 -25.65
N ALA A 279 -19.37 4.39 -25.52
CA ALA A 279 -20.52 5.27 -25.75
C ALA A 279 -20.56 6.44 -24.76
N GLU A 280 -20.25 6.22 -23.48
CA GLU A 280 -20.15 7.29 -22.49
C GLU A 280 -19.06 8.30 -22.84
N LYS A 281 -17.86 7.83 -23.21
CA LYS A 281 -16.75 8.70 -23.60
C LYS A 281 -17.07 9.54 -24.84
N MET A 282 -18.00 9.09 -25.67
CA MET A 282 -18.49 9.79 -26.87
C MET A 282 -19.75 10.63 -26.61
N GLY A 283 -20.24 10.72 -25.37
CA GLY A 283 -21.45 11.48 -25.02
C GLY A 283 -22.76 10.87 -25.54
N ARG A 284 -22.76 9.59 -25.93
CA ARG A 284 -23.94 8.83 -26.40
C ARG A 284 -24.35 7.73 -25.42
N GLY A 285 -23.86 7.86 -24.19
CA GLY A 285 -24.03 6.90 -23.12
C GLY A 285 -25.47 6.77 -22.62
N LYS A 286 -25.77 5.64 -21.98
CA LYS A 286 -27.04 5.38 -21.28
C LYS A 286 -26.89 5.50 -19.75
N GLY A 287 -25.69 5.84 -19.29
CA GLY A 287 -25.32 5.96 -17.88
C GLY A 287 -25.64 4.71 -17.07
N TRP A 288 -26.01 4.94 -15.81
CA TRP A 288 -26.35 3.90 -14.83
C TRP A 288 -27.45 2.94 -15.29
N LEU A 289 -28.45 3.43 -16.03
CA LEU A 289 -29.51 2.58 -16.58
C LEU A 289 -28.95 1.59 -17.62
N GLY A 290 -28.02 2.03 -18.47
CA GLY A 290 -27.34 1.17 -19.42
C GLY A 290 -26.57 0.04 -18.72
N LEU A 291 -25.88 0.36 -17.62
CA LEU A 291 -25.16 -0.62 -16.82
C LEU A 291 -26.13 -1.61 -16.13
N GLU A 292 -27.21 -1.11 -15.55
CA GLU A 292 -28.23 -1.95 -14.90
C GLU A 292 -28.81 -2.97 -15.86
N LEU A 293 -29.11 -2.58 -17.11
CA LEU A 293 -29.60 -3.50 -18.14
C LEU A 293 -28.59 -4.60 -18.47
N VAL A 294 -27.30 -4.27 -18.58
CA VAL A 294 -26.23 -5.26 -18.83
C VAL A 294 -26.15 -6.25 -17.67
N LEU A 295 -26.20 -5.76 -16.42
CA LEU A 295 -26.15 -6.61 -15.23
C LEU A 295 -27.40 -7.50 -15.11
N CYS A 296 -28.58 -6.95 -15.40
CA CYS A 296 -29.85 -7.69 -15.41
C CYS A 296 -29.84 -8.80 -16.46
N ASP A 297 -29.36 -8.55 -17.68
CA ASP A 297 -29.27 -9.59 -18.69
C ASP A 297 -28.27 -10.69 -18.30
N LEU A 298 -27.11 -10.30 -17.75
CA LEU A 298 -26.11 -11.24 -17.25
C LEU A 298 -26.66 -12.15 -16.14
N ILE A 299 -27.43 -11.63 -15.18
CA ILE A 299 -27.99 -12.45 -14.10
C ILE A 299 -29.20 -13.30 -14.55
N ARG A 300 -29.98 -12.80 -15.53
CA ARG A 300 -31.22 -13.42 -16.04
C ARG A 300 -31.00 -14.77 -16.73
N THR A 301 -29.81 -15.04 -17.26
CA THR A 301 -29.48 -16.32 -17.94
C THR A 301 -29.37 -17.49 -16.96
N GLN A 302 -30.38 -17.75 -16.13
CA GLN A 302 -30.50 -18.92 -15.26
C GLN A 302 -30.83 -20.14 -16.13
N PRO A 303 -30.00 -21.19 -16.17
CA PRO A 303 -30.56 -22.53 -16.30
C PRO A 303 -31.38 -22.82 -15.03
N PRO A 304 -32.50 -23.55 -15.12
CA PRO A 304 -33.18 -24.06 -13.95
C PRO A 304 -32.20 -24.93 -13.15
N LEU A 305 -32.29 -24.80 -11.83
CA LEU A 305 -31.54 -25.51 -10.80
C LEU A 305 -31.10 -26.91 -11.25
N SER A 306 -29.79 -27.13 -11.30
CA SER A 306 -29.18 -28.47 -11.21
C SER A 306 -27.81 -28.32 -10.55
N CYS A 307 -27.83 -28.33 -9.22
CA CYS A 307 -26.78 -28.98 -8.44
C CYS A 307 -27.17 -30.45 -8.29
#